data_AF-A0A6N3DV80-F1
#
_entry.id   AF-A0A6N3DV80-F1
#
_cell.length_a   1.000
_cell.length_b   1.000
_cell.length_c   1.000
_cell.angle_alpha   90.00
_cell.angle_beta   90.00
_cell.angle_gamma   90.00
#
_symmetry.space_group_name_H-M   'P 1'
#
loop_
_entity.id
_entity.type
_entity.pdbx_description
1 polymer ?
#
loop_
_entity_poly.entity_id
_entity_poly.type
_entity_poly.pdbx_seq_one_letter_code
_entity_poly.pdbx_strand_id
1 'polypeptide(L)'
;MDLFYGLASNGLTEADPITGDFAKSLQMLADGEVAMIMKGSQDAKMIQELSTNGSKINIAPLPVKFNGQTSIAFGAPSVIVMNKNSENKATAKAFLEFFISAQSGYADDLGGMSPNKEDLTAEQKEMFEKNNIVLTSSTETPEIDSKYAAITNEVGVGRLTDVLQKVINIGLYPNENESYIDYVNSLEAKWEAAAKANE
;
A
#
# COMPACT_ATOMS: atom_id res chain seq x y z
N MET A 1 -11.74 4.52 -2.54
CA MET A 1 -12.05 5.91 -2.17
C MET A 1 -13.09 5.94 -1.05
N ASP A 2 -14.18 5.17 -1.13
CA ASP A 2 -15.26 5.16 -0.13
C ASP A 2 -14.81 5.01 1.32
N LEU A 3 -13.86 4.10 1.60
CA LEU A 3 -13.30 3.91 2.94
C LEU A 3 -12.74 5.23 3.50
N PHE A 4 -11.92 5.94 2.73
CA PHE A 4 -11.28 7.17 3.19
C PHE A 4 -12.28 8.31 3.36
N TYR A 5 -13.23 8.44 2.43
CA TYR A 5 -14.32 9.39 2.56
C TYR A 5 -15.14 9.11 3.83
N GLY A 6 -15.50 7.84 4.06
CA GLY A 6 -16.25 7.42 5.22
C GLY A 6 -15.52 7.70 6.53
N LEU A 7 -14.22 7.39 6.60
CA LEU A 7 -13.40 7.68 7.78
C LEU A 7 -13.35 9.19 8.07
N ALA A 8 -13.08 10.02 7.06
CA ALA A 8 -12.98 11.47 7.21
C ALA A 8 -14.33 12.11 7.56
N SER A 9 -15.38 11.81 6.80
CA SER A 9 -16.73 12.41 6.98
C SER A 9 -17.41 12.02 8.29
N ASN A 10 -17.03 10.88 8.89
CA ASN A 10 -17.53 10.45 10.19
C ASN A 10 -16.62 10.88 11.35
N GLY A 11 -15.58 11.69 11.11
CA GLY A 11 -14.67 12.16 12.16
C GLY A 11 -13.83 11.04 12.79
N LEU A 12 -13.51 9.99 12.03
CA LEU A 12 -12.68 8.86 12.47
C LEU A 12 -11.20 9.01 12.09
N THR A 13 -10.82 10.19 11.59
CA THR A 13 -9.44 10.61 11.35
C THR A 13 -9.10 11.79 12.25
N GLU A 14 -7.83 12.20 12.27
CA GLU A 14 -7.44 13.49 12.81
C GLU A 14 -8.21 14.64 12.13
N ALA A 15 -8.50 15.69 12.90
CA ALA A 15 -9.23 16.86 12.41
C ALA A 15 -8.40 17.73 11.45
N ASP A 16 -7.08 17.72 11.62
CA ASP A 16 -6.14 18.47 10.78
C ASP A 16 -4.98 17.55 10.32
N PRO A 17 -5.14 16.88 9.18
CA PRO A 17 -4.07 16.08 8.60
C PRO A 17 -2.94 16.93 8.00
N ILE A 18 -3.15 18.23 7.78
CA ILE A 18 -2.18 19.11 7.08
C ILE A 18 -0.99 19.40 8.00
N THR A 19 -1.22 19.54 9.30
CA THR A 19 -0.18 19.80 10.30
C THR A 19 0.32 18.53 11.00
N GLY A 20 -0.05 17.35 10.49
CA GLY A 20 0.33 16.06 11.04
C GLY A 20 1.86 15.86 11.07
N ASP A 21 2.33 15.22 12.14
CA ASP A 21 3.73 14.80 12.29
C ASP A 21 3.80 13.28 12.22
N PHE A 22 4.58 12.76 11.27
CA PHE A 22 4.70 11.33 11.04
C PHE A 22 5.22 10.57 12.26
N ALA A 23 6.31 11.04 12.88
CA ALA A 23 6.93 10.36 14.01
C ALA A 23 6.00 10.38 15.23
N LYS A 24 5.31 11.50 15.45
CA LYS A 24 4.30 11.64 16.50
C LYS A 24 3.15 10.66 16.29
N SER A 25 2.63 10.52 15.06
CA SER A 25 1.54 9.57 14.78
C SER A 25 1.93 8.13 15.09
N LEU A 26 3.18 7.73 14.83
CA LEU A 26 3.66 6.39 15.21
C LEU A 26 3.73 6.20 16.73
N GLN A 27 4.18 7.22 17.47
CA GLN A 27 4.18 7.19 18.93
C GLN A 27 2.75 7.12 19.48
N MET A 28 1.81 7.90 18.94
CA MET A 28 0.40 7.87 19.33
C MET A 28 -0.24 6.49 19.09
N LEU A 29 0.13 5.80 18.01
CA LEU A 29 -0.28 4.42 17.77
C LEU A 29 0.30 3.47 18.85
N ALA A 30 1.57 3.60 19.18
CA ALA A 30 2.22 2.80 20.21
C ALA A 30 1.62 3.04 21.61
N ASP A 31 1.28 4.29 21.91
CA ASP A 31 0.68 4.71 23.19
C ASP A 31 -0.82 4.37 23.29
N GLY A 32 -1.44 3.94 22.17
CA GLY A 32 -2.86 3.56 22.11
C GLY A 32 -3.83 4.73 21.91
N GLU A 33 -3.31 5.91 21.53
CA GLU A 33 -4.11 7.11 21.20
C GLU A 33 -4.65 7.06 19.77
N VAL A 34 -3.97 6.33 18.86
CA VAL A 34 -4.44 6.05 17.49
C VAL A 34 -4.71 4.55 17.37
N ALA A 35 -5.88 4.19 16.86
CA ALA A 35 -6.26 2.78 16.73
C ALA A 35 -5.60 2.07 15.54
N MET A 36 -5.42 2.78 14.41
CA MET A 36 -4.94 2.20 13.15
C MET A 36 -4.15 3.22 12.34
N ILE A 37 -3.06 2.78 11.71
CA ILE A 37 -2.32 3.53 10.67
C ILE A 37 -2.05 2.57 9.52
N MET A 38 -2.30 3.02 8.29
CA MET A 38 -2.00 2.24 7.08
C MET A 38 -0.52 2.35 6.72
N LYS A 39 0.23 1.29 7.01
CA LYS A 39 1.67 1.15 6.75
C LYS A 39 1.99 -0.22 6.17
N GLY A 40 3.19 -0.36 5.61
CA GLY A 40 3.70 -1.66 5.20
C GLY A 40 4.24 -2.45 6.40
N SER A 41 4.39 -3.76 6.24
CA SER A 41 4.85 -4.63 7.33
C SER A 41 6.27 -4.30 7.80
N GLN A 42 7.08 -3.69 6.93
CA GLN A 42 8.45 -3.26 7.26
C GLN A 42 8.52 -2.25 8.41
N ASP A 43 7.45 -1.51 8.66
CA ASP A 43 7.41 -0.50 9.72
C ASP A 43 6.97 -1.11 11.07
N ALA A 44 6.45 -2.34 11.08
CA ALA A 44 5.79 -2.92 12.25
C ALA A 44 6.74 -3.11 13.44
N LYS A 45 7.96 -3.62 13.20
CA LYS A 45 8.97 -3.83 14.25
C LYS A 45 9.36 -2.52 14.92
N MET A 46 9.65 -1.49 14.14
CA MET A 46 9.99 -0.16 14.65
C MET A 46 8.84 0.41 15.50
N ILE A 47 7.59 0.27 15.06
CA ILE A 47 6.43 0.75 15.82
C ILE A 47 6.23 -0.07 17.11
N GLN A 48 6.43 -1.38 17.07
CA GLN A 48 6.36 -2.25 18.24
C GLN A 48 7.42 -1.87 19.29
N GLU A 49 8.63 -1.48 18.86
CA GLU A 49 9.70 -1.02 19.76
C GLU A 49 9.38 0.32 20.46
N LEU A 50 8.49 1.14 19.91
CA LEU A 50 7.99 2.35 20.57
C LEU A 50 7.02 2.06 21.72
N SER A 51 6.41 0.87 21.74
CA SER A 51 5.41 0.48 22.75
C SER A 51 6.08 0.14 24.07
N THR A 52 5.94 1.03 25.06
CA THR A 52 6.49 0.83 26.41
C THR A 52 5.43 0.39 27.43
N ASN A 53 4.15 0.45 27.05
CA ASN A 53 2.99 0.18 27.92
C ASN A 53 2.40 -1.24 27.74
N GLY A 54 3.00 -2.07 26.89
CA GLY A 54 2.50 -3.42 26.59
C GLY A 54 1.41 -3.47 25.52
N SER A 55 1.15 -2.36 24.82
CA SER A 55 0.30 -2.34 23.62
C SER A 55 0.81 -3.33 22.58
N LYS A 56 -0.10 -4.16 22.06
CA LYS A 56 0.20 -5.14 21.00
C LYS A 56 -0.14 -4.54 19.65
N ILE A 57 0.88 -4.12 18.93
CA ILE A 57 0.75 -3.66 17.54
C ILE A 57 0.76 -4.86 16.61
N ASN A 58 -0.31 -5.02 15.83
CA ASN A 58 -0.49 -6.09 14.85
C ASN A 58 -0.84 -5.52 13.49
N ILE A 59 -0.61 -6.31 12.44
CA ILE A 59 -1.02 -6.00 11.07
C ILE A 59 -2.37 -6.65 10.80
N ALA A 60 -3.25 -5.93 10.12
CA ALA A 60 -4.53 -6.43 9.64
C ALA A 60 -4.69 -6.16 8.13
N PRO A 61 -5.44 -7.00 7.39
CA PRO A 61 -5.85 -6.70 6.02
C PRO A 61 -6.69 -5.42 5.92
N LEU A 62 -6.83 -4.88 4.72
CA LEU A 62 -7.68 -3.70 4.47
C LEU A 62 -9.13 -3.96 4.93
N PRO A 63 -9.80 -3.06 5.66
CA PRO A 63 -11.13 -3.36 6.24
C PRO A 63 -12.27 -3.24 5.21
N VAL A 64 -12.04 -3.67 3.97
CA VAL A 64 -13.00 -3.67 2.85
C VAL A 64 -13.07 -5.06 2.26
N LYS A 65 -14.29 -5.57 2.08
CA LYS A 65 -14.51 -6.87 1.44
C LYS A 65 -14.75 -6.69 -0.05
N PHE A 66 -14.07 -7.49 -0.86
CA PHE A 66 -14.32 -7.70 -2.27
C PHE A 66 -14.59 -9.19 -2.48
N ASN A 67 -15.73 -9.54 -3.09
CA ASN A 67 -16.18 -10.93 -3.27
C ASN A 67 -16.16 -11.76 -1.96
N GLY A 68 -16.56 -11.14 -0.85
CA GLY A 68 -16.67 -11.81 0.46
C GLY A 68 -15.36 -11.91 1.26
N GLN A 69 -14.22 -11.61 0.66
CA GLN A 69 -12.90 -11.64 1.29
C GLN A 69 -12.29 -10.25 1.39
N THR A 70 -11.43 -10.02 2.38
CA THR A 70 -10.61 -8.79 2.41
C THR A 70 -9.38 -8.94 1.51
N SER A 71 -8.69 -7.83 1.24
CA SER A 71 -7.53 -7.77 0.37
C SER A 71 -6.25 -7.42 1.14
N ILE A 72 -5.14 -7.98 0.67
CA ILE A 72 -3.79 -7.67 1.15
C ILE A 72 -2.97 -7.17 -0.03
N ALA A 73 -2.39 -5.98 0.12
CA ALA A 73 -1.39 -5.49 -0.82
C ALA A 73 -0.08 -6.24 -0.57
N PHE A 74 0.43 -6.93 -1.59
CA PHE A 74 1.65 -7.73 -1.50
C PHE A 74 2.66 -7.27 -2.54
N GLY A 75 3.85 -6.92 -2.09
CA GLY A 75 4.97 -6.65 -2.97
C GLY A 75 6.14 -6.01 -2.25
N ALA A 76 7.24 -5.83 -2.98
CA ALA A 76 8.48 -5.36 -2.41
C ALA A 76 8.47 -3.82 -2.33
N PRO A 77 8.86 -3.22 -1.18
CA PRO A 77 9.02 -1.77 -1.07
C PRO A 77 10.17 -1.26 -1.96
N SER A 78 11.09 -2.14 -2.34
CA SER A 78 12.19 -1.88 -3.27
C SER A 78 12.62 -3.19 -3.92
N VAL A 79 13.10 -3.11 -5.16
CA VAL A 79 13.63 -4.26 -5.90
C VAL A 79 15.13 -4.09 -6.12
N ILE A 80 15.88 -5.18 -5.91
CA ILE A 80 17.30 -5.25 -6.26
C ILE A 80 17.43 -5.85 -7.66
N VAL A 81 18.23 -5.20 -8.50
CA VAL A 81 18.41 -5.60 -9.90
C VAL A 81 19.87 -5.77 -10.25
N MET A 82 20.17 -6.72 -11.13
CA MET A 82 21.51 -6.90 -11.69
C MET A 82 21.67 -6.02 -12.93
N ASN A 83 22.72 -5.19 -12.94
CA ASN A 83 23.06 -4.40 -14.12
C ASN A 83 23.49 -5.33 -15.28
N LYS A 84 22.78 -5.26 -16.41
CA LYS A 84 23.09 -6.06 -17.63
C LYS A 84 24.52 -5.84 -18.14
N ASN A 85 25.11 -4.67 -17.87
CA ASN A 85 26.45 -4.29 -18.30
C ASN A 85 27.53 -4.62 -17.24
N SER A 86 27.19 -5.24 -16.11
CA SER A 86 28.18 -5.59 -15.09
C SER A 86 29.24 -6.55 -15.63
N GLU A 87 30.51 -6.32 -15.27
CA GLU A 87 31.61 -7.25 -15.53
C GLU A 87 31.59 -8.44 -14.56
N ASN A 88 30.93 -8.30 -13.41
CA ASN A 88 30.89 -9.29 -12.33
C ASN A 88 29.52 -9.98 -12.22
N LYS A 89 28.95 -10.43 -13.34
CA LYS A 89 27.58 -11.01 -13.38
C LYS A 89 27.42 -12.22 -12.46
N ALA A 90 28.41 -13.12 -12.41
CA ALA A 90 28.34 -14.31 -11.59
C ALA A 90 28.27 -13.97 -10.08
N THR A 91 29.13 -13.06 -9.63
CA THR A 91 29.14 -12.60 -8.23
C THR A 91 27.86 -11.84 -7.88
N ALA A 92 27.40 -10.94 -8.76
CA ALA A 92 26.16 -10.20 -8.55
C ALA A 92 24.94 -11.14 -8.45
N LYS A 93 24.89 -12.16 -9.30
CA LYS A 93 23.84 -13.19 -9.25
C LYS A 93 23.91 -14.00 -7.95
N ALA A 94 25.09 -14.47 -7.56
CA ALA A 94 25.26 -15.23 -6.31
C ALA A 94 24.85 -14.41 -5.08
N PHE A 95 25.21 -13.13 -5.03
CA PHE A 95 24.77 -12.23 -3.96
C PHE A 95 23.25 -12.04 -3.96
N LEU A 96 22.64 -11.81 -5.13
CA LEU A 96 21.20 -11.66 -5.26
C LEU A 96 20.45 -12.91 -4.77
N GLU A 97 20.89 -14.10 -5.19
CA GLU A 97 20.31 -15.39 -4.78
C GLU A 97 20.44 -15.62 -3.27
N PHE A 98 21.60 -15.31 -2.69
CA PHE A 98 21.78 -15.33 -1.23
C PHE A 98 20.83 -14.35 -0.54
N PHE A 99 20.81 -13.09 -0.98
CA PHE A 99 20.06 -12.00 -0.35
C PHE A 99 18.55 -12.26 -0.29
N ILE A 100 17.97 -12.82 -1.35
CA ILE A 100 16.53 -13.12 -1.40
C ILE A 100 16.14 -14.45 -0.74
N SER A 101 17.12 -15.28 -0.35
CA SER A 101 16.87 -16.55 0.32
C SER A 101 16.63 -16.37 1.81
N ALA A 102 16.01 -17.36 2.46
CA ALA A 102 15.89 -17.41 3.92
C ALA A 102 17.24 -17.33 4.66
N GLN A 103 18.36 -17.70 4.01
CA GLN A 103 19.68 -17.66 4.63
C GLN A 103 20.17 -16.25 4.95
N SER A 104 19.70 -15.23 4.23
CA SER A 104 20.12 -13.85 4.49
C SER A 104 19.51 -13.26 5.76
N GLY A 105 18.36 -13.79 6.21
CA GLY A 105 17.56 -13.24 7.30
C GLY A 105 16.89 -11.89 6.99
N TYR A 106 17.15 -11.28 5.83
CA TYR A 106 16.77 -9.89 5.54
C TYR A 106 15.25 -9.65 5.62
N ALA A 107 14.46 -10.57 5.07
CA ALA A 107 13.00 -10.45 5.11
C ALA A 107 12.48 -10.53 6.56
N ASP A 108 12.95 -11.50 7.34
CA ASP A 108 12.50 -11.72 8.72
C ASP A 108 12.93 -10.58 9.65
N ASP A 109 14.17 -10.09 9.50
CA ASP A 109 14.72 -9.00 10.31
C ASP A 109 13.90 -7.71 10.21
N LEU A 110 13.25 -7.50 9.05
CA LEU A 110 12.40 -6.37 8.75
C LEU A 110 10.89 -6.70 8.83
N GLY A 111 10.48 -7.86 9.34
CA GLY A 111 9.05 -8.22 9.39
C GLY A 111 8.39 -8.32 8.01
N GLY A 112 9.18 -8.61 6.99
CA GLY A 112 8.75 -8.88 5.62
C GLY A 112 8.36 -10.35 5.41
N MET A 113 8.23 -10.73 4.14
CA MET A 113 7.97 -12.11 3.73
C MET A 113 8.99 -12.52 2.65
N SER A 114 9.33 -13.81 2.61
CA SER A 114 10.19 -14.34 1.54
C SER A 114 9.53 -14.13 0.17
N PRO A 115 10.31 -13.76 -0.87
CA PRO A 115 9.82 -13.77 -2.24
C PRO A 115 9.60 -15.19 -2.78
N ASN A 116 10.12 -16.22 -2.12
CA ASN A 116 9.86 -17.62 -2.44
C ASN A 116 8.66 -18.15 -1.65
N LYS A 117 7.64 -18.64 -2.37
CA LYS A 117 6.41 -19.17 -1.78
C LYS A 117 6.63 -20.39 -0.89
N GLU A 118 7.66 -21.18 -1.18
CA GLU A 118 7.97 -22.39 -0.42
C GLU A 118 8.41 -22.06 1.01
N ASP A 119 9.10 -20.93 1.16
CA ASP A 119 9.64 -20.43 2.43
C ASP A 119 8.58 -19.75 3.32
N LEU A 120 7.35 -19.58 2.84
CA LEU A 120 6.27 -18.99 3.63
C LEU A 120 5.84 -19.92 4.78
N THR A 121 5.60 -19.33 5.95
CA THR A 121 5.03 -20.00 7.12
C THR A 121 3.59 -20.47 6.87
N ALA A 122 3.09 -21.38 7.71
CA ALA A 122 1.69 -21.82 7.61
C ALA A 122 0.69 -20.65 7.76
N GLU A 123 0.98 -19.72 8.67
CA GLU A 123 0.16 -18.53 8.91
C GLU A 123 0.15 -17.58 7.69
N GLN A 124 1.31 -17.37 7.06
CA GLN A 124 1.40 -16.58 5.82
C GLN A 124 0.66 -17.27 4.66
N LYS A 125 0.74 -18.60 4.55
CA LYS A 125 -0.01 -19.35 3.53
C LYS A 125 -1.52 -19.23 3.74
N GLU A 126 -2.00 -19.41 4.96
CA GLU A 126 -3.41 -19.24 5.32
C GLU A 126 -3.89 -17.81 5.07
N MET A 127 -3.04 -16.80 5.34
CA MET A 127 -3.32 -15.41 5.01
C MET A 127 -3.51 -15.21 3.50
N PHE A 128 -2.75 -15.90 2.65
CA PHE A 128 -2.93 -15.81 1.20
C PHE A 128 -4.19 -16.53 0.71
N GLU A 129 -4.61 -17.60 1.38
CA GLU A 129 -5.81 -18.36 1.01
C GLU A 129 -7.12 -17.65 1.41
N LYS A 130 -7.10 -16.90 2.52
CA LYS A 130 -8.29 -16.22 3.08
C LYS A 130 -8.52 -14.80 2.57
N ASN A 131 -7.59 -14.27 1.78
CA ASN A 131 -7.60 -12.89 1.33
C ASN A 131 -7.32 -12.79 -0.15
N ASN A 132 -7.88 -11.78 -0.80
CA ASN A 132 -7.50 -11.41 -2.15
C ASN A 132 -6.08 -10.80 -2.11
N ILE A 133 -5.15 -11.36 -2.88
CA ILE A 133 -3.80 -10.81 -3.00
C ILE A 133 -3.76 -9.78 -4.12
N VAL A 134 -3.42 -8.54 -3.78
CA VAL A 134 -3.24 -7.45 -4.73
C VAL A 134 -1.74 -7.19 -4.87
N LEU A 135 -1.17 -7.57 -6.01
CA LEU A 135 0.25 -7.35 -6.27
C LEU A 135 0.53 -5.85 -6.49
N THR A 136 1.59 -5.33 -5.88
CA THR A 136 2.01 -3.93 -6.10
C THR A 136 2.81 -3.75 -7.39
N SER A 137 3.12 -4.84 -8.08
CA SER A 137 3.76 -4.87 -9.39
C SER A 137 2.81 -5.45 -10.43
N SER A 138 2.75 -4.81 -11.60
CA SER A 138 1.96 -5.30 -12.73
C SER A 138 2.44 -6.68 -13.18
N THR A 139 1.48 -7.57 -13.47
CA THR A 139 1.72 -8.88 -14.09
C THR A 139 1.47 -8.86 -15.60
N GLU A 140 1.09 -7.70 -16.14
CA GLU A 140 0.73 -7.52 -17.54
C GLU A 140 1.96 -7.34 -18.43
N THR A 141 1.74 -7.37 -19.74
CA THR A 141 2.82 -7.08 -20.70
C THR A 141 3.25 -5.62 -20.61
N PRO A 142 4.50 -5.27 -21.00
CA PRO A 142 4.95 -3.87 -21.00
C PRO A 142 4.07 -2.93 -21.83
N GLU A 143 3.45 -3.44 -22.89
CA GLU A 143 2.53 -2.68 -23.75
C GLU A 143 1.23 -2.35 -23.01
N ILE A 144 0.60 -3.36 -22.39
CA ILE A 144 -0.61 -3.18 -21.59
C ILE A 144 -0.34 -2.28 -20.38
N ASP A 145 0.79 -2.50 -19.69
CA ASP A 145 1.21 -1.70 -18.55
C ASP A 145 1.42 -0.23 -18.93
N SER A 146 2.06 0.03 -20.08
CA SER A 146 2.24 1.40 -20.60
C SER A 146 0.91 2.06 -20.94
N LYS A 147 -0.03 1.31 -21.52
CA LYS A 147 -1.39 1.79 -21.82
C LYS A 147 -2.16 2.15 -20.54
N TYR A 148 -2.15 1.28 -19.53
CA TYR A 148 -2.76 1.59 -18.23
C TYR A 148 -2.09 2.76 -17.52
N ALA A 149 -0.76 2.87 -17.58
CA ALA A 149 -0.03 4.00 -17.02
C ALA A 149 -0.43 5.32 -17.69
N ALA A 150 -0.59 5.33 -19.02
CA ALA A 150 -1.06 6.52 -19.74
C ALA A 150 -2.46 6.94 -19.28
N ILE A 151 -3.42 6.01 -19.25
CA ILE A 151 -4.80 6.26 -18.82
C ILE A 151 -4.83 6.76 -17.37
N THR A 152 -4.17 6.05 -16.45
CA THR A 152 -4.18 6.40 -15.01
C THR A 152 -3.52 7.74 -14.74
N ASN A 153 -2.46 8.11 -15.47
CA ASN A 153 -1.83 9.42 -15.37
C ASN A 153 -2.73 10.54 -15.90
N GLU A 154 -3.42 10.32 -17.03
CA GLU A 154 -4.35 11.30 -17.61
C GLU A 154 -5.53 11.58 -16.66
N VAL A 155 -6.06 10.54 -16.03
CA VAL A 155 -7.15 10.66 -15.05
C VAL A 155 -6.66 11.27 -13.73
N GLY A 156 -5.36 11.14 -13.42
CA GLY A 156 -4.75 11.59 -12.17
C GLY A 156 -4.82 10.56 -11.03
N VAL A 157 -5.06 9.29 -11.35
CA VAL A 157 -5.17 8.17 -10.38
C VAL A 157 -3.92 7.27 -10.38
N GLY A 158 -2.90 7.56 -11.18
CA GLY A 158 -1.68 6.76 -11.29
C GLY A 158 -0.85 6.73 -10.00
N ARG A 159 -0.85 7.83 -9.23
CA ARG A 159 -0.37 7.86 -7.84
C ARG A 159 -1.54 8.31 -6.99
N LEU A 160 -2.14 7.38 -6.26
CA LEU A 160 -3.37 7.60 -5.49
C LEU A 160 -3.25 8.71 -4.42
N THR A 161 -2.07 9.24 -4.14
CA THR A 161 -1.81 10.31 -3.17
C THR A 161 -2.76 11.49 -3.32
N ASP A 162 -2.80 12.12 -4.50
CA ASP A 162 -3.57 13.36 -4.70
C ASP A 162 -5.07 13.09 -4.65
N VAL A 163 -5.50 11.96 -5.22
CA VAL A 163 -6.90 11.54 -5.25
C VAL A 163 -7.39 11.21 -3.83
N LEU A 164 -6.62 10.45 -3.05
CA LEU A 164 -6.99 10.13 -1.68
C LEU A 164 -6.94 11.38 -0.79
N GLN A 165 -5.97 12.27 -0.98
CA GLN A 165 -5.94 13.56 -0.29
C GLN A 165 -7.19 14.39 -0.60
N LYS A 166 -7.60 14.48 -1.87
CA LYS A 166 -8.83 15.17 -2.27
C LYS A 166 -10.07 14.54 -1.63
N VAL A 167 -10.16 13.21 -1.60
CA VAL A 167 -11.26 12.47 -0.96
C VAL A 167 -11.34 12.74 0.54
N ILE A 168 -10.20 12.76 1.23
CA ILE A 168 -10.12 13.10 2.66
C ILE A 168 -10.59 14.56 2.87
N ASN A 169 -10.11 15.49 2.05
CA ASN A 169 -10.51 16.90 2.13
C ASN A 169 -12.01 17.12 1.88
N ILE A 170 -12.61 16.38 0.93
CA ILE A 170 -14.06 16.40 0.72
C ILE A 170 -14.80 15.95 1.98
N GLY A 171 -14.31 14.90 2.65
CA GLY A 171 -14.90 14.39 3.90
C GLY A 171 -14.76 15.37 5.08
N LEU A 172 -13.60 16.01 5.24
CA LEU A 172 -13.32 16.93 6.35
C LEU A 172 -13.95 18.32 6.14
N TYR A 173 -13.97 18.81 4.91
CA TYR A 173 -14.37 20.17 4.55
C TYR A 173 -15.46 20.18 3.46
N PRO A 174 -16.65 19.61 3.73
CA PRO A 174 -17.69 19.43 2.72
C PRO A 174 -18.26 20.75 2.18
N ASN A 175 -18.15 21.86 2.92
CA ASN A 175 -18.61 23.18 2.47
C ASN A 175 -17.59 23.92 1.59
N GLU A 176 -16.34 23.42 1.52
CA GLU A 176 -15.24 24.01 0.75
C GLU A 176 -14.91 23.19 -0.51
N ASN A 177 -15.64 22.10 -0.74
CA ASN A 177 -15.38 21.15 -1.81
C ASN A 177 -16.65 20.77 -2.57
N GLU A 178 -16.47 20.16 -3.74
CA GLU A 178 -17.55 19.46 -4.45
C GLU A 178 -18.04 18.23 -3.65
N SER A 179 -19.22 17.70 -3.98
CA SER A 179 -19.71 16.51 -3.31
C SER A 179 -18.84 15.29 -3.66
N TYR A 180 -18.78 14.31 -2.75
CA TYR A 180 -18.04 13.07 -2.98
C TYR A 180 -18.51 12.35 -4.25
N ILE A 181 -19.83 12.31 -4.48
CA ILE A 181 -20.42 11.68 -5.65
C ILE A 181 -20.03 12.42 -6.93
N ASP A 182 -20.06 13.75 -6.94
CA ASP A 182 -19.67 14.53 -8.12
C ASP A 182 -18.18 14.32 -8.46
N TYR A 183 -17.32 14.26 -7.43
CA TYR A 183 -15.90 13.98 -7.63
C TYR A 183 -15.65 12.59 -8.23
N VAL A 184 -16.31 11.55 -7.70
CA VAL A 184 -16.20 10.18 -8.24
C VAL A 184 -16.71 10.13 -9.68
N ASN A 185 -17.88 10.71 -9.96
CA ASN A 185 -18.44 10.77 -11.31
C ASN A 185 -17.51 11.51 -12.28
N SER A 186 -16.82 12.56 -11.82
CA SER A 186 -15.81 13.27 -12.62
C SER A 186 -14.62 12.36 -12.97
N LEU A 187 -14.14 11.58 -12.01
CA LEU A 187 -13.05 10.61 -12.25
C LEU A 187 -13.48 9.49 -13.20
N GLU A 188 -14.70 8.98 -13.07
CA GLU A 188 -15.26 7.97 -13.97
C GLU A 188 -15.37 8.51 -15.41
N ALA A 189 -15.90 9.73 -15.60
CA ALA A 189 -16.00 10.35 -16.92
C ALA A 189 -14.61 10.58 -17.56
N LYS A 190 -13.61 11.01 -16.77
CA LYS A 190 -12.22 11.12 -17.24
C LYS A 190 -11.66 9.76 -17.64
N TRP A 191 -11.92 8.73 -16.83
CA TRP A 191 -11.46 7.38 -17.13
C TRP A 191 -12.05 6.85 -18.43
N GLU A 192 -13.35 7.00 -18.64
CA GLU A 192 -14.00 6.59 -19.89
C GLU A 192 -13.42 7.31 -21.11
N ALA A 193 -13.16 8.62 -21.00
CA ALA A 193 -12.57 9.40 -22.07
C ALA A 193 -11.13 8.95 -22.38
N ALA A 194 -10.30 8.83 -21.34
CA ALA A 194 -8.92 8.40 -21.46
C ALA A 194 -8.82 6.96 -22.01
N ALA A 195 -9.67 6.04 -21.53
CA ALA A 195 -9.71 4.67 -22.02
C ALA A 195 -10.03 4.62 -23.53
N LYS A 196 -11.06 5.36 -23.98
CA LYS A 196 -11.42 5.46 -25.41
C LYS A 196 -10.31 6.08 -26.27
N ALA A 197 -9.61 7.08 -25.75
CA ALA A 197 -8.50 7.73 -26.46
C ALA A 197 -7.28 6.81 -26.64
N ASN A 198 -7.15 5.81 -25.77
CA ASN A 198 -6.05 4.86 -25.76
C ASN A 198 -6.45 3.48 -26.32
N GLU A 199 -7.66 3.29 -26.86
CA GLU A 199 -8.13 2.04 -27.50
C GLU A 199 -7.32 1.68 -28.75
#